data_AF-A0A1Y1ZT62-F1
#
_entry.id   AF-A0A1Y1ZT62-F1
#
_cell.length_a   1.000
_cell.length_b   1.000
_cell.length_c   1.000
_cell.angle_alpha   90.00
_cell.angle_beta   90.00
_cell.angle_gamma   90.00
#
_symmetry.space_group_name_H-M   'P 1'
#
loop_
_entity.id
_entity.type
_entity.pdbx_description
1 polymer ?
#
loop_
_entity_poly.entity_id
_entity_poly.type
_entity_poly.pdbx_seq_one_letter_code
_entity_poly.pdbx_strand_id
1 'polypeptide(L)'
;MAALYTVLPSPGKGLGCFSINSIPIGTRILSETPLFAIDEPRANSSVIDAFSHLSSSDQALYLTLHASDPTSRGPALVVDIFNSNAWQTESRTSILLLAARFNHSCIPNASFAWNARLMQITVHAIATIPANEQINLSYETPYQTLASRREKLSAYGFQCSCKACSDDSIASDVRRARMAVLDGRIRVERKQKWKSEAPKASLQLIRLVKEEGLVGEALGLAFHDAAAGWKKHGRLDLAVRYALKELEICVTCYGMDSPYVETTGRFLKNLQAELAASQENG
;
A
#
# COMPACT_ATOMS: atom_id res chain seq x y z
N MET A 1 25.78 -0.90 5.74
CA MET A 1 24.74 -1.79 6.29
C MET A 1 24.68 -3.04 5.44
N ALA A 2 24.43 -4.21 6.04
CA ALA A 2 24.23 -5.44 5.28
C ALA A 2 22.95 -5.32 4.43
N ALA A 3 22.94 -5.93 3.25
CA ALA A 3 21.73 -5.99 2.43
C ALA A 3 20.63 -6.76 3.17
N LEU A 4 19.41 -6.24 3.16
CA LEU A 4 18.25 -6.89 3.81
C LEU A 4 17.62 -7.96 2.90
N TYR A 5 17.76 -7.80 1.59
CA TYR A 5 17.17 -8.67 0.59
C TYR A 5 18.10 -8.85 -0.61
N THR A 6 17.81 -9.88 -1.40
CA THR A 6 18.44 -10.16 -2.69
C THR A 6 17.36 -10.33 -3.77
N VAL A 7 17.72 -10.17 -5.04
CA VAL A 7 16.82 -10.37 -6.17
C VAL A 7 17.08 -11.74 -6.77
N LEU A 8 16.06 -12.59 -6.80
CA LEU A 8 16.14 -13.97 -7.30
C LEU A 8 15.01 -14.26 -8.29
N PRO A 9 15.11 -15.31 -9.11
CA PRO A 9 14.00 -15.80 -9.91
C PRO A 9 12.76 -16.10 -9.05
N SER A 10 11.61 -15.61 -9.49
CA SER A 10 10.31 -15.84 -8.88
C SER A 10 9.42 -16.59 -9.88
N PRO A 11 9.06 -17.86 -9.63
CA PRO A 11 8.24 -18.65 -10.54
C PRO A 11 6.95 -17.90 -10.96
N GLY A 12 6.73 -17.78 -12.27
CA GLY A 12 5.57 -17.10 -12.85
C GLY A 12 5.53 -15.57 -12.73
N LYS A 13 6.56 -14.92 -12.14
CA LYS A 13 6.65 -13.46 -11.97
C LYS A 13 7.98 -12.86 -12.40
N GLY A 14 8.85 -13.64 -13.05
CA GLY A 14 10.18 -13.19 -13.47
C GLY A 14 11.16 -13.13 -12.30
N LEU A 15 11.46 -11.94 -11.80
CA LEU A 15 12.34 -11.71 -10.65
C LEU A 15 11.52 -11.28 -9.43
N GLY A 16 12.08 -11.43 -8.23
CA GLY A 16 11.47 -10.93 -7.00
C GLY A 16 12.50 -10.65 -5.91
N CYS A 17 12.10 -9.83 -4.94
CA CYS A 17 12.90 -9.53 -3.76
C CYS A 17 12.67 -10.58 -2.66
N PHE A 18 13.74 -11.23 -2.18
CA PHE A 18 13.70 -12.23 -1.11
C PHE A 18 14.59 -11.78 0.05
N SER A 19 14.09 -11.90 1.28
CA SER A 19 14.83 -11.56 2.49
C SER A 19 16.08 -12.45 2.64
N ILE A 20 17.21 -11.87 3.05
CA ILE A 20 18.44 -12.63 3.33
C ILE A 20 18.38 -13.21 4.75
N ASN A 21 17.90 -12.40 5.69
CA ASN A 21 17.68 -12.76 7.09
C ASN A 21 16.25 -12.39 7.48
N SER A 22 15.81 -12.79 8.68
CA SER A 22 14.52 -12.34 9.20
C SER A 22 14.48 -10.81 9.30
N ILE A 23 13.46 -10.18 8.73
CA ILE A 23 13.21 -8.73 8.77
C ILE A 23 12.11 -8.46 9.80
N PRO A 24 12.40 -7.75 10.90
CA PRO A 24 11.38 -7.37 11.87
C PRO A 24 10.32 -6.43 11.29
N ILE A 25 9.09 -6.53 11.80
CA ILE A 25 8.02 -5.57 11.52
C ILE A 25 8.47 -4.12 11.78
N GLY A 26 8.04 -3.19 10.92
CA GLY A 26 8.40 -1.76 10.96
C GLY A 26 9.75 -1.41 10.37
N THR A 27 10.57 -2.40 9.95
CA THR A 27 11.87 -2.14 9.33
C THR A 27 11.69 -1.47 7.97
N ARG A 28 12.43 -0.38 7.72
CA ARG A 28 12.58 0.20 6.37
C ARG A 28 13.45 -0.71 5.51
N ILE A 29 12.83 -1.36 4.54
CA ILE A 29 13.46 -2.29 3.60
C ILE A 29 14.16 -1.52 2.47
N LEU A 30 13.50 -0.48 1.96
CA LEU A 30 13.98 0.34 0.84
C LEU A 30 13.65 1.81 1.08
N SER A 31 14.57 2.68 0.64
CA SER A 31 14.34 4.11 0.40
C SER A 31 14.99 4.43 -0.93
N GLU A 32 14.21 4.83 -1.93
CA GLU A 32 14.69 5.00 -3.30
C GLU A 32 14.20 6.31 -3.91
N THR A 33 15.15 7.08 -4.45
CA THR A 33 14.86 8.25 -5.28
C THR A 33 14.53 7.77 -6.70
N PRO A 34 13.46 8.30 -7.33
CA PRO A 34 13.15 7.99 -8.72
C PRO A 34 14.34 8.19 -9.66
N LEU A 35 14.52 7.27 -10.60
CA LEU A 35 15.47 7.42 -11.70
C LEU A 35 15.10 8.63 -12.57
N PHE A 36 13.81 8.72 -12.92
CA PHE A 36 13.18 9.89 -13.52
C PHE A 36 11.68 9.88 -13.20
N ALA A 37 11.05 11.03 -13.40
CA ALA A 37 9.63 11.25 -13.14
C ALA A 37 9.01 12.08 -14.27
N ILE A 38 7.76 11.77 -14.62
CA ILE A 38 6.98 12.46 -15.66
C ILE A 38 5.75 13.08 -15.00
N ASP A 39 5.49 14.37 -15.26
CA ASP A 39 4.27 15.05 -14.81
C ASP A 39 3.03 14.50 -15.53
N GLU A 40 1.90 14.41 -14.83
CA GLU A 40 0.61 14.01 -15.40
C GLU A 40 -0.20 15.23 -15.89
N PRO A 41 -0.96 15.14 -17.01
CA PRO A 41 -1.15 13.95 -17.85
C PRO A 41 0.08 13.66 -18.73
N ARG A 42 0.60 12.44 -18.66
CA ARG A 42 1.82 12.07 -19.39
C ARG A 42 1.56 11.75 -20.86
N ALA A 43 2.55 12.06 -21.70
CA ALA A 43 2.63 11.61 -23.10
C ALA A 43 3.78 10.61 -23.29
N ASN A 44 3.63 9.69 -24.25
CA ASN A 44 4.70 8.74 -24.60
C ASN A 44 6.01 9.45 -25.01
N SER A 45 5.91 10.60 -25.68
CA SER A 45 7.07 11.43 -26.04
C SER A 45 7.85 11.90 -24.82
N SER A 46 7.17 12.29 -23.74
CA SER A 46 7.82 12.73 -22.50
C SER A 46 8.63 11.60 -21.84
N VAL A 47 8.14 10.36 -21.92
CA VAL A 47 8.86 9.18 -21.41
C VAL A 47 10.14 8.92 -22.23
N ILE A 48 10.01 8.94 -23.56
CA ILE A 48 11.14 8.73 -24.48
C ILE A 48 12.20 9.81 -24.29
N ASP A 49 11.77 11.07 -24.17
CA ASP A 49 12.65 12.21 -23.96
C ASP A 49 13.40 12.11 -22.63
N ALA A 50 12.69 11.85 -21.52
CA ALA A 50 13.31 11.66 -20.21
C ALA A 50 14.33 10.50 -20.20
N PHE A 51 13.99 9.38 -20.84
CA PHE A 51 14.92 8.26 -21.00
C PHE A 51 16.17 8.65 -21.79
N SER A 52 16.02 9.44 -22.85
CA SER A 52 17.15 9.85 -23.70
C SER A 52 18.17 10.74 -22.99
N HIS A 53 17.73 11.47 -21.96
CA HIS A 53 18.58 12.31 -21.11
C HIS A 53 19.30 11.55 -19.99
N LEU A 54 18.99 10.27 -19.77
CA LEU A 54 19.69 9.43 -18.79
C LEU A 54 21.12 9.11 -19.24
N SER A 55 22.00 8.82 -18.28
CA SER A 55 23.33 8.29 -18.57
C SER A 55 23.23 6.92 -19.27
N SER A 56 24.25 6.53 -20.04
CA SER A 56 24.25 5.21 -20.70
C SER A 56 24.17 4.05 -19.71
N SER A 57 24.72 4.21 -18.50
CA SER A 57 24.61 3.23 -17.42
C SER A 57 23.17 3.11 -16.92
N ASP A 58 22.49 4.23 -16.71
CA ASP A 58 21.11 4.27 -16.24
C ASP A 58 20.13 3.76 -17.30
N GLN A 59 20.36 4.08 -18.57
CA GLN A 59 19.60 3.51 -19.69
C GLN A 59 19.76 1.99 -19.71
N ALA A 60 20.98 1.48 -19.54
CA ALA A 60 21.21 0.03 -19.49
C ALA A 60 20.46 -0.63 -18.31
N LEU A 61 20.48 -0.02 -17.11
CA LEU A 61 19.73 -0.51 -15.95
C LEU A 61 18.22 -0.47 -16.20
N TYR A 62 17.69 0.62 -16.75
CA TYR A 62 16.28 0.76 -17.12
C TYR A 62 15.84 -0.35 -18.09
N LEU A 63 16.65 -0.63 -19.11
CA LEU A 63 16.37 -1.66 -20.12
C LEU A 63 16.40 -3.10 -19.55
N THR A 64 16.81 -3.29 -18.29
CA THR A 64 16.68 -4.59 -17.59
C THR A 64 15.33 -4.78 -16.89
N LEU A 65 14.49 -3.75 -16.83
CA LEU A 65 13.15 -3.84 -16.24
C LEU A 65 12.21 -4.63 -17.15
N HIS A 66 11.07 -5.04 -16.60
CA HIS A 66 10.11 -5.88 -17.32
C HIS A 66 9.43 -5.11 -18.45
N ALA A 67 9.31 -5.71 -19.63
CA ALA A 67 8.49 -5.24 -20.73
C ALA A 67 7.38 -6.26 -20.98
N SER A 68 6.14 -5.81 -21.17
CA SER A 68 4.99 -6.70 -21.34
C SER A 68 4.97 -7.33 -22.74
N ASP A 69 5.35 -6.56 -23.77
CA ASP A 69 5.46 -7.02 -25.14
C ASP A 69 6.92 -7.41 -25.46
N PRO A 70 7.22 -8.72 -25.62
CA PRO A 70 8.58 -9.18 -25.93
C PRO A 70 9.05 -8.77 -27.34
N THR A 71 8.15 -8.28 -28.19
CA THR A 71 8.45 -7.82 -29.55
C THR A 71 8.74 -6.32 -29.62
N SER A 72 8.47 -5.55 -28.56
CA SER A 72 8.70 -4.11 -28.53
C SER A 72 10.20 -3.78 -28.68
N ARG A 73 10.52 -2.75 -29.48
CA ARG A 73 11.90 -2.32 -29.76
C ARG A 73 12.00 -0.79 -29.79
N GLY A 74 13.22 -0.28 -29.62
CA GLY A 74 13.50 1.16 -29.72
C GLY A 74 12.61 1.99 -28.78
N PRO A 75 12.04 3.12 -29.25
CA PRO A 75 11.18 3.97 -28.42
C PRO A 75 9.93 3.26 -27.87
N ALA A 76 9.38 2.27 -28.59
CA ALA A 76 8.23 1.51 -28.12
C ALA A 76 8.56 0.64 -26.91
N LEU A 77 9.75 0.02 -26.88
CA LEU A 77 10.25 -0.73 -25.73
C LEU A 77 10.41 0.18 -24.50
N VAL A 78 10.91 1.41 -24.69
CA VAL A 78 11.06 2.37 -23.60
C VAL A 78 9.72 2.66 -22.95
N VAL A 79 8.68 2.89 -23.75
CA VAL A 79 7.31 3.15 -23.25
C VAL A 79 6.68 1.91 -22.60
N ASP A 80 6.89 0.72 -23.16
CA ASP A 80 6.37 -0.54 -22.63
C ASP A 80 6.95 -0.86 -21.24
N ILE A 81 8.27 -0.73 -21.10
CA ILE A 81 8.93 -0.84 -19.79
C ILE A 81 8.36 0.19 -18.81
N PHE A 82 8.15 1.42 -19.25
CA PHE A 82 7.62 2.46 -18.37
C PHE A 82 6.23 2.07 -17.84
N ASN A 83 5.32 1.68 -18.73
CA ASN A 83 3.95 1.31 -18.39
C ASN A 83 3.89 0.12 -17.41
N SER A 84 4.85 -0.79 -17.50
CA SER A 84 4.89 -2.02 -16.69
C SER A 84 5.51 -1.82 -15.31
N ASN A 85 6.32 -0.78 -15.10
CA ASN A 85 7.14 -0.63 -13.89
C ASN A 85 6.96 0.72 -13.18
N ALA A 86 6.19 1.65 -13.75
CA ALA A 86 6.06 2.98 -13.18
C ALA A 86 5.21 3.02 -11.90
N TRP A 87 5.55 3.97 -11.05
CA TRP A 87 4.95 4.22 -9.75
C TRP A 87 4.36 5.62 -9.70
N GLN A 88 3.20 5.77 -9.06
CA GLN A 88 2.70 7.10 -8.73
C GLN A 88 3.53 7.70 -7.59
N THR A 89 4.10 8.88 -7.81
CA THR A 89 4.84 9.69 -6.83
C THR A 89 4.28 11.11 -6.84
N GLU A 90 3.47 11.45 -5.84
CA GLU A 90 2.69 12.71 -5.81
C GLU A 90 1.88 12.91 -7.10
N SER A 91 2.11 14.01 -7.81
CA SER A 91 1.47 14.37 -9.08
C SER A 91 2.24 13.86 -10.31
N ARG A 92 3.18 12.93 -10.12
CA ARG A 92 4.06 12.40 -11.17
C ARG A 92 4.00 10.88 -11.24
N THR A 93 4.37 10.36 -12.40
CA THR A 93 4.61 8.95 -12.63
C THR A 93 6.10 8.72 -12.82
N SER A 94 6.68 7.87 -11.97
CA SER A 94 8.12 7.74 -11.76
C SER A 94 8.62 6.33 -12.00
N ILE A 95 9.89 6.20 -12.36
CA ILE A 95 10.57 4.91 -12.45
C ILE A 95 11.50 4.72 -11.27
N LEU A 96 11.38 3.58 -10.62
CA LEU A 96 12.16 3.17 -9.47
C LEU A 96 12.75 1.79 -9.75
N LEU A 97 14.06 1.74 -9.99
CA LEU A 97 14.74 0.55 -10.49
C LEU A 97 14.67 -0.61 -9.49
N LEU A 98 14.81 -0.31 -8.19
CA LEU A 98 14.81 -1.31 -7.12
C LEU A 98 13.38 -1.64 -6.69
N ALA A 99 12.52 -0.63 -6.51
CA ALA A 99 11.13 -0.83 -6.10
C ALA A 99 10.33 -1.65 -7.13
N ALA A 100 10.60 -1.49 -8.43
CA ALA A 100 9.95 -2.26 -9.50
C ALA A 100 10.18 -3.79 -9.41
N ARG A 101 11.13 -4.25 -8.60
CA ARG A 101 11.41 -5.70 -8.41
C ARG A 101 10.56 -6.36 -7.32
N PHE A 102 9.82 -5.59 -6.53
CA PHE A 102 8.95 -6.14 -5.49
C PHE A 102 7.66 -6.67 -6.09
N ASN A 103 7.41 -7.96 -5.90
CA ASN A 103 6.25 -8.65 -6.47
C ASN A 103 4.96 -8.40 -5.69
N HIS A 104 3.84 -8.78 -6.31
CA HIS A 104 2.52 -8.68 -5.72
C HIS A 104 2.13 -9.88 -4.83
N SER A 105 1.43 -9.59 -3.73
CA SER A 105 0.53 -10.50 -3.01
C SER A 105 -0.74 -9.76 -2.61
N CYS A 106 -1.91 -10.41 -2.68
CA CYS A 106 -3.18 -9.82 -2.20
C CYS A 106 -3.25 -9.74 -0.66
N ILE A 107 -2.34 -10.46 0.02
CA ILE A 107 -2.05 -10.37 1.46
C ILE A 107 -0.55 -10.02 1.57
N PRO A 108 -0.18 -8.74 1.43
CA PRO A 108 1.22 -8.34 1.40
C PRO A 108 1.87 -8.40 2.80
N ASN A 109 3.19 -8.51 2.83
CA ASN A 109 4.01 -8.45 4.05
C ASN A 109 4.88 -7.19 4.14
N ALA A 110 4.84 -6.34 3.10
CA ALA A 110 5.41 -5.00 3.10
C ALA A 110 4.41 -3.98 2.52
N SER A 111 4.54 -2.73 2.94
CA SER A 111 3.83 -1.58 2.38
C SER A 111 4.82 -0.62 1.76
N PHE A 112 4.34 0.20 0.83
CA PHE A 112 5.11 1.28 0.25
C PHE A 112 4.36 2.59 0.35
N ALA A 113 5.10 3.70 0.36
CA ALA A 113 4.54 5.03 0.20
C ALA A 113 5.59 6.00 -0.32
N TRP A 114 5.12 7.05 -0.99
CA TRP A 114 5.93 8.23 -1.25
C TRP A 114 6.15 9.02 0.04
N ASN A 115 7.41 9.26 0.39
CA ASN A 115 7.79 10.16 1.47
C ASN A 115 8.22 11.51 0.87
N ALA A 116 7.31 12.48 0.91
CA ALA A 116 7.52 13.84 0.37
C ALA A 116 8.64 14.62 1.07
N ARG A 117 9.05 14.25 2.29
CA ARG A 117 10.18 14.90 2.97
C ARG A 117 11.52 14.40 2.45
N LEU A 118 11.59 13.14 2.07
CA LEU A 118 12.78 12.51 1.51
C LEU A 118 12.84 12.62 -0.02
N MET A 119 11.70 12.90 -0.66
CA MET A 119 11.51 12.77 -2.11
C MET A 119 11.85 11.36 -2.61
N GLN A 120 11.37 10.35 -1.88
CA GLN A 120 11.69 8.94 -2.10
C GLN A 120 10.46 8.05 -1.93
N ILE A 121 10.40 6.94 -2.66
CA ILE A 121 9.56 5.80 -2.27
C ILE A 121 10.25 5.10 -1.11
N THR A 122 9.45 4.78 -0.09
CA THR A 122 9.89 3.96 1.03
C THR A 122 9.10 2.68 1.06
N VAL A 123 9.75 1.58 1.41
CA VAL A 123 9.12 0.26 1.62
C VAL A 123 9.40 -0.17 3.05
N HIS A 124 8.36 -0.52 3.80
CA HIS A 124 8.46 -0.99 5.18
C HIS A 124 7.81 -2.37 5.35
N ALA A 125 8.40 -3.21 6.20
CA ALA A 125 7.81 -4.48 6.59
C ALA A 125 6.57 -4.23 7.47
N ILE A 126 5.41 -4.77 7.10
CA ILE A 126 4.16 -4.68 7.89
C ILE A 126 3.86 -5.95 8.68
N ALA A 127 4.70 -6.96 8.51
CA ALA A 127 4.77 -8.17 9.31
C ALA A 127 6.23 -8.58 9.44
N THR A 128 6.56 -9.44 10.39
CA THR A 128 7.87 -10.10 10.41
C THR A 128 8.01 -10.96 9.16
N ILE A 129 9.07 -10.76 8.39
CA ILE A 129 9.37 -11.52 7.17
C ILE A 129 10.50 -12.49 7.52
N PRO A 130 10.27 -13.82 7.55
CA PRO A 130 11.33 -14.81 7.80
C PRO A 130 12.46 -14.73 6.76
N ALA A 131 13.60 -15.36 7.03
CA ALA A 131 14.69 -15.46 6.05
C ALA A 131 14.26 -16.29 4.83
N ASN A 132 14.75 -15.92 3.64
CA ASN A 132 14.46 -16.56 2.35
C ASN A 132 12.98 -16.49 1.90
N GLU A 133 12.20 -15.59 2.49
CA GLU A 133 10.81 -15.35 2.10
C GLU A 133 10.70 -14.18 1.13
N GLN A 134 9.74 -14.26 0.21
CA GLN A 134 9.51 -13.20 -0.76
C GLN A 134 8.87 -11.98 -0.08
N ILE A 135 9.43 -10.80 -0.34
CA ILE A 135 8.88 -9.53 0.09
C ILE A 135 7.87 -9.09 -0.96
N ASN A 136 6.61 -9.00 -0.57
CA ASN A 136 5.49 -8.74 -1.45
C ASN A 136 4.72 -7.47 -1.04
N LEU A 137 4.40 -6.67 -2.05
CA LEU A 137 3.56 -5.47 -1.97
C LEU A 137 2.16 -5.77 -2.53
N SER A 138 1.22 -4.83 -2.38
CA SER A 138 -0.06 -4.89 -3.11
C SER A 138 -0.04 -3.94 -4.31
N TYR A 139 -0.46 -4.42 -5.48
CA TYR A 139 -0.68 -3.59 -6.68
C TYR A 139 -2.15 -3.18 -6.83
N GLU A 140 -3.00 -3.69 -5.94
CA GLU A 140 -4.44 -3.47 -5.94
C GLU A 140 -4.90 -2.64 -4.74
N THR A 141 -6.12 -2.11 -4.87
CA THR A 141 -6.84 -1.47 -3.78
C THR A 141 -7.49 -2.53 -2.90
N PRO A 142 -7.51 -2.38 -1.57
CA PRO A 142 -8.06 -3.39 -0.69
C PRO A 142 -9.55 -3.68 -1.00
N TYR A 143 -9.98 -4.90 -0.69
CA TYR A 143 -11.39 -5.37 -0.76
C TYR A 143 -11.94 -5.77 -2.14
N GLN A 144 -11.07 -6.05 -3.10
CA GLN A 144 -11.48 -6.58 -4.41
C GLN A 144 -11.78 -8.09 -4.36
N THR A 145 -12.75 -8.57 -5.13
CA THR A 145 -13.02 -10.02 -5.32
C THR A 145 -11.93 -10.69 -6.16
N LEU A 146 -11.86 -12.02 -6.18
CA LEU A 146 -10.87 -12.78 -6.95
C LEU A 146 -10.97 -12.45 -8.44
N ALA A 147 -12.19 -12.35 -8.97
CA ALA A 147 -12.43 -11.99 -10.36
C ALA A 147 -11.83 -10.61 -10.67
N SER A 148 -12.16 -9.59 -9.86
CA SER A 148 -11.64 -8.22 -10.03
C SER A 148 -10.12 -8.13 -9.83
N ARG A 149 -9.55 -8.88 -8.87
CA ARG A 149 -8.09 -8.97 -8.67
C ARG A 149 -7.42 -9.59 -9.89
N ARG A 150 -7.96 -10.70 -10.43
CA ARG A 150 -7.40 -11.37 -11.61
C ARG A 150 -7.47 -10.50 -12.86
N GLU A 151 -8.60 -9.83 -13.08
CA GLU A 151 -8.76 -8.90 -14.18
C GLU A 151 -7.72 -7.77 -14.10
N LYS A 152 -7.62 -7.09 -12.94
CA LYS A 152 -6.65 -6.01 -12.76
C LYS A 152 -5.19 -6.47 -12.89
N LEU A 153 -4.87 -7.64 -12.33
CA LEU A 153 -3.51 -8.17 -12.35
C LEU A 153 -3.10 -8.77 -13.70
N SER A 154 -4.06 -9.09 -14.58
CA SER A 154 -3.76 -9.63 -15.92
C SER A 154 -2.90 -8.69 -16.76
N ALA A 155 -3.00 -7.37 -16.53
CA ALA A 155 -2.18 -6.35 -17.18
C ALA A 155 -0.67 -6.51 -16.89
N TYR A 156 -0.30 -7.19 -15.80
CA TYR A 156 1.09 -7.46 -15.41
C TYR A 156 1.60 -8.82 -15.94
N GLY A 157 0.81 -9.55 -16.72
CA GLY A 157 1.25 -10.80 -17.35
C GLY A 157 1.46 -11.98 -16.39
N PHE A 158 0.91 -11.93 -15.17
CA PHE A 158 1.00 -13.05 -14.20
C PHE A 158 -0.35 -13.38 -13.56
N GLN A 159 -0.47 -14.61 -13.04
CA GLN A 159 -1.61 -15.04 -12.22
C GLN A 159 -1.19 -15.11 -10.74
N CYS A 160 -1.86 -14.35 -9.88
CA CYS A 160 -1.58 -14.38 -8.44
C CYS A 160 -2.01 -15.70 -7.81
N SER A 161 -1.08 -16.36 -7.12
CA SER A 161 -1.26 -17.62 -6.40
C SER A 161 -1.07 -17.48 -4.88
N CYS A 162 -1.19 -16.27 -4.33
CA CYS A 162 -1.12 -16.07 -2.87
C CYS A 162 -2.28 -16.80 -2.15
N LYS A 163 -2.19 -16.95 -0.83
CA LYS A 163 -3.20 -17.64 0.00
C LYS A 163 -4.65 -17.19 -0.26
N ALA A 164 -4.89 -15.90 -0.48
CA ALA A 164 -6.22 -15.37 -0.78
C ALA A 164 -6.73 -15.71 -2.20
N CYS A 165 -5.85 -16.13 -3.10
CA CYS A 165 -6.17 -16.51 -4.48
C CYS A 165 -6.14 -18.04 -4.73
N SER A 166 -5.50 -18.82 -3.85
CA SER A 166 -5.46 -20.28 -3.91
C SER A 166 -6.48 -20.91 -2.96
N ASP A 167 -6.15 -21.02 -1.68
CA ASP A 167 -6.72 -22.03 -0.78
C ASP A 167 -8.04 -21.58 -0.17
N ASP A 168 -8.19 -20.28 0.08
CA ASP A 168 -9.35 -19.70 0.78
C ASP A 168 -10.11 -18.69 -0.08
N SER A 169 -10.04 -18.86 -1.41
CA SER A 169 -10.52 -17.85 -2.36
C SER A 169 -12.02 -17.52 -2.21
N ILE A 170 -12.87 -18.51 -1.95
CA ILE A 170 -14.32 -18.29 -1.75
C ILE A 170 -14.59 -17.51 -0.47
N ALA A 171 -14.00 -17.92 0.67
CA ALA A 171 -14.25 -17.22 1.93
C ALA A 171 -13.61 -15.83 1.94
N SER A 172 -12.42 -15.68 1.34
CA SER A 172 -11.79 -14.38 1.08
C SER A 172 -12.71 -13.47 0.29
N ASP A 173 -13.32 -13.96 -0.80
CA ASP A 173 -14.23 -13.15 -1.60
C ASP A 173 -15.50 -12.75 -0.84
N VAL A 174 -16.08 -13.64 -0.03
CA VAL A 174 -17.21 -13.28 0.85
C VAL A 174 -16.81 -12.18 1.83
N ARG A 175 -15.64 -12.29 2.47
CA ARG A 175 -15.13 -11.26 3.38
C ARG A 175 -14.89 -9.94 2.64
N ARG A 176 -14.19 -9.96 1.52
CA ARG A 176 -13.84 -8.75 0.74
C ARG A 176 -15.06 -8.05 0.14
N ALA A 177 -16.02 -8.80 -0.41
CA ALA A 177 -17.29 -8.24 -0.85
C ALA A 177 -18.04 -7.55 0.30
N ARG A 178 -18.03 -8.14 1.50
CA ARG A 178 -18.62 -7.51 2.68
C ARG A 178 -17.85 -6.26 3.10
N MET A 179 -16.51 -6.29 3.06
CA MET A 179 -15.68 -5.11 3.37
C MET A 179 -15.98 -3.96 2.42
N ALA A 180 -16.08 -4.19 1.11
CA ALA A 180 -16.43 -3.17 0.12
C ALA A 180 -17.81 -2.53 0.39
N VAL A 181 -18.81 -3.34 0.77
CA VAL A 181 -20.14 -2.83 1.17
C VAL A 181 -20.06 -1.98 2.43
N LEU A 182 -19.25 -2.36 3.41
CA LEU A 182 -19.06 -1.59 4.65
C LEU A 182 -18.32 -0.27 4.38
N ASP A 183 -17.24 -0.32 3.60
CA ASP A 183 -16.46 0.86 3.19
C ASP A 183 -17.35 1.89 2.48
N GLY A 184 -18.13 1.45 1.49
CA GLY A 184 -19.09 2.32 0.80
C GLY A 184 -20.14 2.93 1.75
N ARG A 185 -20.61 2.18 2.74
CA ARG A 185 -21.55 2.70 3.75
C ARG A 185 -20.92 3.74 4.68
N ILE A 186 -19.64 3.58 5.01
CA ILE A 186 -18.88 4.53 5.84
C ILE A 186 -18.68 5.82 5.06
N ARG A 187 -18.21 5.74 3.80
CA ARG A 187 -17.88 6.93 2.98
C ARG A 187 -19.08 7.74 2.53
N VAL A 188 -20.19 7.08 2.18
CA VAL A 188 -21.37 7.77 1.64
C VAL A 188 -22.15 8.55 2.72
N GLU A 189 -21.79 8.41 4.00
CA GLU A 189 -22.41 9.14 5.13
C GLU A 189 -23.94 9.23 5.03
N ARG A 190 -24.63 8.19 4.53
CA ARG A 190 -26.08 8.14 4.66
C ARG A 190 -26.34 8.07 6.15
N LYS A 191 -26.80 9.19 6.72
CA LYS A 191 -27.36 9.30 8.07
C LYS A 191 -28.05 7.98 8.34
N GLN A 192 -27.43 7.12 9.16
CA GLN A 192 -28.09 5.88 9.53
C GLN A 192 -29.41 6.37 10.14
N LYS A 193 -30.54 6.06 9.49
CA LYS A 193 -31.87 6.51 9.93
C LYS A 193 -32.20 6.04 11.35
N TRP A 194 -31.39 5.12 11.88
CA TRP A 194 -31.48 4.53 13.20
C TRP A 194 -30.30 4.99 14.05
N LYS A 195 -30.57 5.55 15.24
CA LYS A 195 -29.57 5.88 16.26
C LYS A 195 -28.88 4.58 16.73
N SER A 196 -27.75 4.23 16.12
CA SER A 196 -26.83 3.25 16.70
C SER A 196 -26.07 3.92 17.84
N GLU A 197 -25.72 3.17 18.88
CA GLU A 197 -24.87 3.67 19.98
C GLU A 197 -23.36 3.54 19.66
N ALA A 198 -23.04 2.90 18.53
CA ALA A 198 -21.68 2.60 18.12
C ALA A 198 -21.52 2.62 16.59
N PRO A 199 -20.29 2.86 16.08
CA PRO A 199 -19.98 2.81 14.65
C PRO A 199 -19.87 1.35 14.16
N LYS A 200 -21.00 0.62 14.16
CA LYS A 200 -21.05 -0.82 13.88
C LYS A 200 -20.40 -1.22 12.55
N ALA A 201 -20.54 -0.38 11.52
CA ALA A 201 -19.95 -0.64 10.20
C ALA A 201 -18.41 -0.65 10.26
N SER A 202 -17.80 0.38 10.85
CA SER A 202 -16.35 0.49 11.01
C SER A 202 -15.78 -0.62 11.91
N LEU A 203 -16.48 -0.95 12.99
CA LEU A 203 -16.08 -2.05 13.88
C LEU A 203 -16.13 -3.42 13.19
N GLN A 204 -17.17 -3.66 12.39
CA GLN A 204 -17.27 -4.88 11.58
C GLN A 204 -16.18 -4.91 10.52
N LEU A 205 -15.86 -3.78 9.88
CA LEU A 205 -14.80 -3.66 8.88
C LEU A 205 -13.45 -4.06 9.48
N ILE A 206 -13.06 -3.49 10.63
CA ILE A 206 -11.81 -3.86 11.33
C ILE A 206 -11.70 -5.37 11.56
N ARG A 207 -12.79 -6.00 12.01
CA ARG A 207 -12.81 -7.44 12.26
C ARG A 207 -12.51 -8.22 10.96
N LEU A 208 -13.22 -7.89 9.88
CA LEU A 208 -13.06 -8.59 8.59
C LEU A 208 -11.67 -8.36 7.98
N VAL A 209 -11.13 -7.14 8.08
CA VAL A 209 -9.77 -6.80 7.62
C VAL A 209 -8.72 -7.66 8.32
N LYS A 210 -8.86 -7.85 9.65
CA LYS A 210 -7.99 -8.74 10.43
C LYS A 210 -8.16 -10.21 10.09
N GLU A 211 -9.40 -10.69 9.97
CA GLU A 211 -9.70 -12.08 9.59
C GLU A 211 -9.14 -12.43 8.20
N GLU A 212 -9.09 -11.46 7.29
CA GLU A 212 -8.48 -11.61 5.98
C GLU A 212 -6.94 -11.63 6.03
N GLY A 213 -6.32 -11.16 7.12
CA GLY A 213 -4.87 -11.05 7.27
C GLY A 213 -4.29 -9.76 6.70
N LEU A 214 -5.12 -8.75 6.43
CA LEU A 214 -4.66 -7.43 5.99
C LEU A 214 -4.21 -6.63 7.21
N VAL A 215 -2.90 -6.47 7.38
CA VAL A 215 -2.30 -5.82 8.57
C VAL A 215 -1.70 -4.44 8.31
N GLY A 216 -1.64 -4.01 7.04
CA GLY A 216 -1.07 -2.72 6.63
C GLY A 216 -2.08 -1.57 6.61
N GLU A 217 -1.92 -0.68 5.63
CA GLU A 217 -2.72 0.55 5.44
C GLU A 217 -4.24 0.33 5.56
N ALA A 218 -4.79 -0.73 4.98
CA ALA A 218 -6.22 -1.03 5.06
C ALA A 218 -6.73 -1.16 6.51
N LEU A 219 -5.92 -1.73 7.41
CA LEU A 219 -6.24 -1.84 8.83
C LEU A 219 -6.11 -0.49 9.55
N GLY A 220 -5.10 0.32 9.19
CA GLY A 220 -4.95 1.68 9.66
C GLY A 220 -6.17 2.53 9.33
N LEU A 221 -6.60 2.54 8.06
CA LEU A 221 -7.80 3.24 7.60
C LEU A 221 -9.08 2.75 8.31
N ALA A 222 -9.24 1.44 8.51
CA ALA A 222 -10.38 0.91 9.25
C ALA A 222 -10.40 1.38 10.72
N PHE A 223 -9.23 1.54 11.36
CA PHE A 223 -9.12 2.15 12.69
C PHE A 223 -9.46 3.64 12.68
N HIS A 224 -9.02 4.39 11.66
CA HIS A 224 -9.38 5.78 11.46
C HIS A 224 -10.90 5.97 11.40
N ASP A 225 -11.58 5.19 10.55
CA ASP A 225 -13.03 5.23 10.37
C ASP A 225 -13.79 4.90 11.67
N ALA A 226 -13.25 3.99 12.49
CA ALA A 226 -13.82 3.69 13.80
C ALA A 226 -13.60 4.83 14.79
N ALA A 227 -12.43 5.48 14.79
CA ALA A 227 -12.15 6.63 15.63
C ALA A 227 -13.07 7.81 15.31
N ALA A 228 -13.21 8.16 14.02
CA ALA A 228 -14.14 9.17 13.54
C ALA A 228 -15.60 8.81 13.90
N GLY A 229 -15.98 7.55 13.74
CA GLY A 229 -17.28 7.05 14.13
C GLY A 229 -17.57 7.22 15.63
N TRP A 230 -16.64 6.84 16.50
CA TRP A 230 -16.80 6.99 17.95
C TRP A 230 -16.89 8.45 18.39
N LYS A 231 -16.08 9.34 17.77
CA LYS A 231 -16.18 10.78 17.98
C LYS A 231 -17.60 11.28 17.70
N LYS A 232 -18.19 10.88 16.57
CA LYS A 232 -19.57 11.23 16.18
C LYS A 232 -20.64 10.74 17.16
N HIS A 233 -20.36 9.65 17.88
CA HIS A 233 -21.22 9.11 18.95
C HIS A 233 -20.93 9.72 20.33
N GLY A 234 -20.03 10.71 20.44
CA GLY A 234 -19.68 11.35 21.71
C GLY A 234 -18.79 10.51 22.63
N ARG A 235 -18.23 9.40 22.13
CA ARG A 235 -17.33 8.52 22.88
C ARG A 235 -15.88 8.82 22.55
N LEU A 236 -15.41 9.98 23.04
CA LEU A 236 -14.05 10.46 22.81
C LEU A 236 -12.97 9.51 23.39
N ASP A 237 -13.26 8.85 24.50
CA ASP A 237 -12.40 7.82 25.09
C ASP A 237 -12.11 6.67 24.10
N LEU A 238 -13.14 6.19 23.41
CA LEU A 238 -13.00 5.17 22.38
C LEU A 238 -12.37 5.74 21.11
N ALA A 239 -12.72 6.97 20.72
CA ALA A 239 -12.10 7.63 19.56
C ALA A 239 -10.57 7.69 19.70
N VAL A 240 -10.06 8.17 20.84
CA VAL A 240 -8.62 8.20 21.16
C VAL A 240 -8.00 6.81 21.10
N ARG A 241 -8.67 5.80 21.67
CA ARG A 241 -8.18 4.41 21.67
C ARG A 241 -8.00 3.84 20.25
N TYR A 242 -8.92 4.16 19.34
CA TYR A 242 -8.85 3.71 17.95
C TYR A 242 -7.84 4.52 17.13
N ALA A 243 -7.72 5.83 17.37
CA ALA A 243 -6.70 6.68 16.75
C ALA A 243 -5.27 6.31 17.16
N LEU A 244 -5.05 5.83 18.39
CA LEU A 244 -3.76 5.27 18.81
C LEU A 244 -3.37 4.05 17.96
N LYS A 245 -4.31 3.14 17.71
CA LYS A 245 -4.08 1.96 16.87
C LYS A 245 -3.84 2.33 15.41
N GLU A 246 -4.55 3.33 14.89
CA GLU A 246 -4.27 3.90 13.57
C GLU A 246 -2.81 4.38 13.50
N LEU A 247 -2.35 5.15 14.50
CA LEU A 247 -0.99 5.68 14.54
C LEU A 247 0.06 4.56 14.58
N GLU A 248 -0.15 3.52 15.39
CA GLU A 248 0.76 2.35 15.46
C GLU A 248 0.93 1.67 14.09
N ILE A 249 -0.18 1.47 13.36
CA ILE A 249 -0.16 0.91 12.01
C ILE A 249 0.51 1.87 11.03
N CYS A 250 0.19 3.16 11.11
CA CYS A 250 0.76 4.21 10.24
C CYS A 250 2.30 4.27 10.38
N VAL A 251 2.81 4.24 11.61
CA VAL A 251 4.26 4.18 11.89
C VAL A 251 4.89 2.93 11.28
N THR A 252 4.23 1.79 11.43
CA THR A 252 4.72 0.51 10.87
C THR A 252 4.78 0.56 9.34
N CYS A 253 3.76 1.12 8.68
CA CYS A 253 3.66 1.15 7.23
C CYS A 253 4.60 2.16 6.56
N TYR A 254 4.89 3.28 7.22
CA TYR A 254 5.51 4.44 6.56
C TYR A 254 6.76 4.98 7.26
N GLY A 255 7.04 4.55 8.50
CA GLY A 255 8.13 5.07 9.31
C GLY A 255 7.83 6.43 9.96
N MET A 256 8.53 6.72 11.05
CA MET A 256 8.29 7.89 11.91
C MET A 256 8.48 9.25 11.22
N ASP A 257 9.27 9.29 10.15
CA ASP A 257 9.58 10.49 9.36
C ASP A 257 8.56 10.75 8.25
N SER A 258 7.50 9.94 8.13
CA SER A 258 6.49 10.09 7.08
C SER A 258 5.49 11.23 7.39
N PRO A 259 5.12 12.05 6.39
CA PRO A 259 4.01 13.01 6.52
C PRO A 259 2.67 12.38 6.93
N TYR A 260 2.44 11.11 6.56
CA TYR A 260 1.23 10.38 6.97
C TYR A 260 1.20 10.17 8.49
N VAL A 261 2.34 9.81 9.10
CA VAL A 261 2.46 9.64 10.55
C VAL A 261 2.25 10.96 11.28
N GLU A 262 2.78 12.07 10.74
CA GLU A 262 2.52 13.40 11.30
C GLU A 262 1.02 13.74 11.30
N THR A 263 0.35 13.49 10.16
CA THR A 263 -1.07 13.79 9.98
C THR A 263 -1.94 12.96 10.93
N THR A 264 -1.72 11.65 11.00
CA THR A 264 -2.41 10.75 11.94
C THR A 264 -2.11 11.15 13.39
N GLY A 265 -0.86 11.53 13.71
CA GLY A 265 -0.48 12.00 15.05
C GLY A 265 -1.21 13.29 15.45
N ARG A 266 -1.43 14.21 14.51
CA ARG A 266 -2.22 15.44 14.73
C ARG A 266 -3.69 15.12 14.99
N PHE A 267 -4.28 14.19 14.24
CA PHE A 267 -5.64 13.72 14.47
C PHE A 267 -5.82 13.15 15.89
N LEU A 268 -4.90 12.30 16.34
CA LEU A 268 -4.89 11.77 17.70
C LEU A 268 -4.79 12.88 18.76
N LYS A 269 -3.86 13.82 18.60
CA LYS A 269 -3.68 14.94 19.54
C LYS A 269 -4.94 15.78 19.67
N ASN A 270 -5.64 16.03 18.57
CA ASN A 270 -6.90 16.78 18.59
C ASN A 270 -7.98 16.04 19.40
N LEU A 271 -8.12 14.72 19.21
CA LEU A 271 -9.05 13.91 20.00
C LEU A 271 -8.71 13.91 21.49
N GLN A 272 -7.42 13.86 21.84
CA GLN A 272 -6.96 13.91 23.23
C GLN A 272 -7.27 15.26 23.88
N ALA A 273 -7.06 16.37 23.17
CA ALA A 273 -7.40 17.71 23.65
C ALA A 273 -8.92 17.87 23.87
N GLU A 274 -9.74 17.38 22.93
CA GLU A 274 -11.20 17.36 23.07
C GLU A 274 -11.65 16.53 24.28
N LEU A 275 -11.03 15.36 24.52
CA LEU A 275 -11.34 14.50 25.66
C LEU A 275 -11.00 15.18 26.98
N ALA A 276 -9.81 15.78 27.11
CA ALA A 276 -9.41 16.51 28.31
C ALA A 276 -10.37 17.66 28.63
N ALA A 277 -10.72 18.48 27.62
CA ALA A 277 -11.68 19.57 27.80
C ALA A 277 -13.08 19.08 28.21
N SER A 278 -13.51 17.89 27.77
CA SER A 278 -14.80 17.32 28.19
C SER A 278 -14.82 16.86 29.65
N GLN A 279 -13.65 16.50 30.21
CA GLN A 279 -13.50 16.08 31.60
C GLN A 279 -13.36 17.25 32.57
N GLU A 280 -12.88 18.40 32.11
CA GLU A 280 -12.79 19.63 32.91
C GLU A 280 -14.15 20.36 33.05
N ASN A 281 -15.08 20.11 32.12
CA ASN A 281 -16.39 20.79 32.06
C ASN A 281 -17.57 19.94 32.60
N GLY A 282 -17.32 18.71 33.06
CA GLY A 282 -18.33 17.77 33.56
C GLY A 282 -18.13 17.42 35.02
#